data_AF-A0A4Q5QYW1-F1
#
_entry.id   AF-A0A4Q5QYW1-F1
#
_cell.length_a   1.000
_cell.length_b   1.000
_cell.length_c   1.000
_cell.angle_alpha   90.00
_cell.angle_beta   90.00
_cell.angle_gamma   90.00
#
_symmetry.space_group_name_H-M   'P 1'
#
loop_
_entity.id
_entity.type
_entity.pdbx_description
1 polymer ?
#
loop_
_entity_poly.entity_id
_entity_poly.type
_entity_poly.pdbx_seq_one_letter_code
_entity_poly.pdbx_strand_id
1 'polypeptide(L)'
;MTQSPKDLLASKNVLHPRNPHRERYDFPELIKASPPLAAFVQVNQFGNESVDFANPAAVTALNQALLKHFYGIAHWDIPAGYLCPPIPGRADYVHYLADLLADSNGGVIPRG
;
A
#
# COMPACT_ATOMS: atom_id res chain seq x y z
N MET A 1 8.65 29.20 14.67
CA MET A 1 7.59 29.03 13.65
C MET A 1 6.65 27.95 14.15
N THR A 2 5.52 28.35 14.70
CA THR A 2 4.50 27.48 15.31
C THR A 2 3.66 26.84 14.20
N GLN A 3 3.82 25.52 14.01
CA GLN A 3 3.00 24.75 13.07
C GLN A 3 1.55 24.67 13.59
N SER A 4 0.61 24.73 12.67
CA SER A 4 -0.84 24.80 12.96
C SER A 4 -1.41 23.40 13.22
N PRO A 5 -2.50 23.22 14.00
CA PRO A 5 -3.01 21.90 14.40
C PRO A 5 -3.45 21.00 13.23
N LYS A 6 -3.64 21.54 12.03
CA LYS A 6 -3.93 20.78 10.80
C LYS A 6 -2.71 20.01 10.26
N ASP A 7 -1.50 20.44 10.57
CA ASP A 7 -0.26 19.83 10.07
C ASP A 7 0.17 18.61 10.92
N LEU A 8 -0.27 18.56 12.18
CA LEU A 8 0.01 17.46 13.11
C LEU A 8 -0.76 16.15 12.78
N LEU A 9 -1.82 16.22 11.97
CA LEU A 9 -2.58 15.05 11.52
C LEU A 9 -2.05 14.43 10.21
N ALA A 10 -1.12 15.11 9.53
CA ALA A 10 -0.58 14.66 8.23
C ALA A 10 0.56 13.65 8.36
N SER A 11 1.15 13.51 9.55
CA SER A 11 2.20 12.52 9.84
C SER A 11 1.63 11.35 10.62
N LYS A 12 0.83 10.49 9.96
CA LYS A 12 0.73 9.10 10.41
C LYS A 12 2.04 8.41 10.02
N ASN A 13 3.06 8.65 10.84
CA ASN A 13 4.40 8.09 10.77
C ASN A 13 4.41 6.57 11.13
N VAL A 14 3.48 5.81 10.56
CA VAL A 14 3.22 4.40 10.95
C VAL A 14 3.95 3.43 10.04
N LEU A 15 4.24 3.82 8.80
CA LEU A 15 4.96 2.99 7.83
C LEU A 15 6.41 3.47 7.66
N HIS A 16 7.29 2.51 7.46
CA HIS A 16 8.72 2.65 7.23
C HIS A 16 9.02 3.69 6.12
N PRO A 17 10.06 4.54 6.23
CA PRO A 17 10.33 5.61 5.28
C PRO A 17 10.46 5.21 3.80
N ARG A 18 11.01 4.02 3.54
CA ARG A 18 11.16 3.41 2.20
C ARG A 18 9.87 2.78 1.63
N ASN A 19 8.77 2.75 2.40
CA ASN A 19 7.51 2.16 1.97
C ASN A 19 6.80 3.08 0.95
N PRO A 20 6.45 2.61 -0.26
CA PRO A 20 5.79 3.45 -1.27
C PRO A 20 4.33 3.80 -0.92
N HIS A 21 3.73 3.13 0.05
CA HIS A 21 2.31 3.27 0.40
C HIS A 21 2.04 4.22 1.58
N ARG A 22 2.95 5.16 1.83
CA ARG A 22 2.83 6.14 2.92
C ARG A 22 1.77 7.20 2.63
N GLU A 23 1.47 7.44 1.36
CA GLU A 23 0.52 8.43 0.91
C GLU A 23 -0.82 7.79 0.51
N ARG A 24 -1.80 8.64 0.21
CA ARG A 24 -3.10 8.18 -0.33
C ARG A 24 -2.89 7.58 -1.70
N TYR A 25 -3.74 6.61 -2.06
CA TYR A 25 -3.70 6.00 -3.37
C TYR A 25 -4.22 6.96 -4.45
N ASP A 26 -3.48 7.03 -5.55
CA ASP A 26 -3.95 7.58 -6.82
C ASP A 26 -4.73 6.48 -7.55
N PHE A 27 -6.06 6.46 -7.36
CA PHE A 27 -6.91 5.47 -8.00
C PHE A 27 -6.90 5.54 -9.52
N PRO A 28 -6.88 6.73 -10.17
CA PRO A 28 -6.68 6.81 -11.62
C PRO A 28 -5.45 6.05 -12.14
N GLU A 29 -4.28 6.23 -11.53
CA GLU A 29 -3.07 5.50 -11.93
C GLU A 29 -3.14 4.00 -11.61
N LEU A 30 -3.76 3.62 -10.48
CA LEU A 30 -3.97 2.21 -10.13
C LEU A 30 -4.95 1.51 -11.08
N ILE A 31 -6.03 2.19 -11.49
CA ILE A 31 -7.00 1.68 -12.46
C ILE A 31 -6.34 1.53 -13.83
N LYS A 32 -5.50 2.47 -14.24
CA LYS A 32 -4.72 2.35 -15.48
C LYS A 32 -3.80 1.12 -15.45
N ALA A 33 -3.17 0.84 -14.31
CA ALA A 33 -2.37 -0.37 -14.13
C ALA A 33 -3.23 -1.66 -14.09
N SER A 34 -4.40 -1.61 -13.43
CA SER A 34 -5.32 -2.74 -13.26
C SER A 34 -6.78 -2.30 -13.49
N PRO A 35 -7.28 -2.36 -14.74
CA PRO A 35 -8.64 -1.92 -15.07
C PRO A 35 -9.78 -2.56 -14.25
N PRO A 36 -9.69 -3.85 -13.81
CA PRO A 36 -10.73 -4.44 -12.97
C PRO A 36 -10.97 -3.72 -11.63
N LEU A 37 -9.99 -2.94 -11.13
CA LEU A 37 -10.15 -2.17 -9.89
C LEU A 37 -11.29 -1.16 -10.00
N ALA A 38 -11.54 -0.59 -11.19
CA ALA A 38 -12.55 0.45 -11.39
C ALA A 38 -13.95 0.05 -10.91
N ALA A 39 -14.31 -1.24 -11.00
CA ALA A 39 -15.60 -1.75 -10.56
C ALA A 39 -15.83 -1.66 -9.03
N PHE A 40 -14.77 -1.45 -8.26
CA PHE A 40 -14.79 -1.42 -6.80
C PHE A 40 -14.49 -0.04 -6.19
N VAL A 41 -14.09 0.94 -7.01
CA VAL A 41 -13.76 2.28 -6.56
C VAL A 41 -15.04 3.12 -6.48
N GLN A 42 -15.22 3.77 -5.33
CA GLN A 42 -16.36 4.62 -5.04
C GLN A 42 -15.93 5.85 -4.24
N VAL A 43 -16.67 6.93 -4.37
CA VAL A 43 -16.46 8.13 -3.55
C VAL A 43 -17.06 7.91 -2.18
N ASN A 44 -16.29 8.13 -1.12
CA ASN A 44 -16.76 8.02 0.26
C ASN A 44 -17.53 9.27 0.70
N GLN A 45 -18.10 9.23 1.92
CA GLN A 45 -18.85 10.34 2.52
C GLN A 45 -18.07 11.66 2.66
N PHE A 46 -16.73 11.62 2.52
CA PHE A 46 -15.86 12.79 2.59
C PHE A 46 -15.41 13.28 1.20
N GLY A 47 -15.99 12.76 0.13
CA GLY A 47 -15.66 13.17 -1.24
C GLY A 47 -14.34 12.58 -1.78
N ASN A 48 -13.75 11.58 -1.11
CA ASN A 48 -12.51 10.95 -1.55
C ASN A 48 -12.79 9.57 -2.16
N GLU A 49 -12.07 9.22 -3.21
CA GLU A 49 -12.09 7.87 -3.78
C GLU A 49 -11.59 6.84 -2.76
N SER A 50 -12.25 5.68 -2.73
CA SER A 50 -11.97 4.59 -1.81
C SER A 50 -12.56 3.28 -2.33
N VAL A 51 -12.26 2.19 -1.63
CA VAL A 51 -12.90 0.88 -1.83
C VAL A 51 -13.58 0.44 -0.55
N ASP A 52 -14.53 -0.48 -0.65
CA ASP A 52 -15.07 -1.16 0.52
C ASP A 52 -14.07 -2.20 1.05
N PHE A 53 -13.38 -1.87 2.15
CA PHE A 53 -12.41 -2.77 2.79
C PHE A 53 -13.04 -3.98 3.49
N ALA A 54 -14.36 -4.02 3.64
CA ALA A 54 -15.07 -5.20 4.11
C ALA A 54 -15.39 -6.19 2.98
N ASN A 55 -15.29 -5.77 1.72
CA ASN A 55 -15.51 -6.62 0.55
C ASN A 55 -14.20 -7.31 0.11
N PRO A 56 -14.08 -8.65 0.26
CA PRO A 56 -12.86 -9.36 -0.09
C PRO A 56 -12.45 -9.20 -1.55
N ALA A 57 -13.42 -9.11 -2.47
CA ALA A 57 -13.13 -8.93 -3.89
C ALA A 57 -12.53 -7.55 -4.18
N ALA A 58 -13.04 -6.50 -3.53
CA ALA A 58 -12.51 -5.15 -3.64
C ALA A 58 -11.08 -5.05 -3.08
N VAL A 59 -10.83 -5.67 -1.93
CA VAL A 59 -9.49 -5.72 -1.32
C VAL A 59 -8.50 -6.48 -2.20
N THR A 60 -8.91 -7.62 -2.77
CA THR A 60 -8.07 -8.38 -3.71
C THR A 60 -7.75 -7.58 -4.97
N ALA A 61 -8.74 -6.91 -5.58
CA ALA A 61 -8.52 -6.07 -6.75
C ALA A 61 -7.57 -4.89 -6.47
N LEU A 62 -7.71 -4.24 -5.31
CA LEU A 62 -6.80 -3.19 -4.87
C LEU A 62 -5.38 -3.74 -4.71
N ASN A 63 -5.21 -4.86 -4.00
CA ASN A 63 -3.90 -5.46 -3.77
C ASN A 63 -3.23 -5.90 -5.08
N GLN A 64 -3.98 -6.45 -6.04
CA GLN A 64 -3.47 -6.74 -7.39
C GLN A 64 -2.97 -5.47 -8.09
N ALA A 65 -3.73 -4.38 -8.02
CA ALA A 65 -3.33 -3.11 -8.60
C ALA A 65 -2.05 -2.55 -7.95
N LEU A 66 -1.95 -2.60 -6.61
CA LEU A 66 -0.76 -2.17 -5.88
C LEU A 66 0.47 -2.99 -6.27
N LEU A 67 0.35 -4.32 -6.31
CA LEU A 67 1.41 -5.24 -6.69
C LEU A 67 1.91 -4.99 -8.11
N LYS A 68 0.98 -4.77 -9.04
CA LYS A 68 1.31 -4.50 -10.44
C LYS A 68 1.96 -3.14 -10.63
N HIS A 69 1.41 -2.09 -10.03
CA HIS A 69 1.87 -0.71 -10.21
C HIS A 69 3.21 -0.44 -9.51
N PHE A 70 3.34 -0.80 -8.24
CA PHE A 70 4.53 -0.45 -7.44
C PHE A 70 5.65 -1.47 -7.50
N TYR A 71 5.34 -2.74 -7.80
CA TYR A 71 6.30 -3.84 -7.70
C TYR A 71 6.46 -4.64 -9.00
N GLY A 72 5.71 -4.31 -10.06
CA GLY A 72 5.80 -5.00 -11.35
C GLY A 72 5.30 -6.46 -11.34
N ILE A 73 4.56 -6.87 -10.30
CA ILE A 73 4.03 -8.23 -10.19
C ILE A 73 2.72 -8.29 -10.97
N ALA A 74 2.78 -8.84 -12.18
CA ALA A 74 1.66 -8.84 -13.12
C ALA A 74 0.54 -9.83 -12.75
N HIS A 75 0.90 -10.98 -12.18
CA HIS A 75 -0.03 -12.07 -11.88
C HIS A 75 0.06 -12.43 -10.41
N TRP A 76 -0.95 -12.04 -9.66
CA TRP A 76 -1.11 -12.38 -8.26
C TRP A 76 -2.55 -12.76 -8.00
N ASP A 77 -2.74 -13.90 -7.36
CA ASP A 77 -4.05 -14.41 -7.00
C ASP A 77 -3.96 -15.12 -5.64
N ILE A 78 -5.09 -15.16 -4.93
CA ILE A 78 -5.22 -15.82 -3.64
C ILE A 78 -6.38 -16.81 -3.74
N PRO A 79 -6.18 -18.08 -3.36
CA PRO A 79 -7.26 -19.05 -3.35
C PRO A 79 -8.45 -18.62 -2.49
N ALA A 80 -9.66 -18.97 -2.93
CA ALA A 80 -10.87 -18.68 -2.18
C ALA A 80 -10.79 -19.21 -0.73
N GLY A 81 -11.26 -18.41 0.22
CA GLY A 81 -11.24 -18.75 1.66
C GLY A 81 -9.95 -18.39 2.40
N TYR A 82 -8.89 -17.96 1.69
CA TYR A 82 -7.66 -17.50 2.32
C TYR A 82 -7.72 -16.00 2.66
N LEU A 83 -6.97 -15.60 3.68
CA LEU A 83 -6.87 -14.21 4.09
C LEU A 83 -6.10 -13.40 3.05
N CYS A 84 -6.73 -12.36 2.49
CA CYS A 84 -6.08 -11.40 1.61
C CYS A 84 -5.22 -10.42 2.46
N PRO A 85 -3.88 -10.49 2.40
CA PRO A 85 -3.03 -9.68 3.26
C PRO A 85 -2.95 -8.24 2.73
N PRO A 86 -2.98 -7.23 3.61
CA PRO A 86 -2.79 -5.84 3.17
C PRO A 86 -1.34 -5.62 2.73
N ILE A 87 -1.15 -5.29 1.45
CA ILE A 87 0.18 -5.09 0.84
C ILE A 87 1.03 -4.01 1.56
N PRO A 88 0.48 -2.84 1.96
CA PRO A 88 1.27 -1.81 2.64
C PRO A 88 1.98 -2.30 3.90
N GLY A 89 1.28 -3.06 4.75
CA GLY A 89 1.85 -3.59 5.99
C GLY A 89 2.88 -4.69 5.74
N ARG A 90 2.73 -5.47 4.67
CA ARG A 90 3.72 -6.49 4.29
C ARG A 90 5.01 -5.88 3.73
N ALA A 91 4.88 -4.85 2.89
CA ALA A 91 6.02 -4.08 2.41
C ALA A 91 6.79 -3.45 3.58
N ASP A 92 6.06 -2.99 4.59
CA ASP A 92 6.63 -2.41 5.80
C ASP A 92 7.58 -3.36 6.54
N TYR A 93 7.12 -4.60 6.76
CA TYR A 93 7.92 -5.64 7.39
C TYR A 93 9.19 -5.93 6.60
N VAL A 94 9.10 -5.98 5.26
CA VAL A 94 10.28 -6.21 4.41
C VAL A 94 11.31 -5.11 4.57
N HIS A 95 10.88 -3.84 4.67
CA HIS A 95 11.82 -2.74 4.87
C HIS A 95 12.50 -2.78 6.25
N TYR A 96 11.74 -3.03 7.31
CA TYR A 96 12.33 -3.18 8.65
C TYR A 96 13.28 -4.37 8.75
N LEU A 97 12.97 -5.49 8.10
CA LEU A 97 13.89 -6.62 8.00
C LEU A 97 15.18 -6.24 7.26
N ALA A 98 15.09 -5.44 6.20
CA ALA A 98 16.27 -4.96 5.49
C ALA A 98 17.13 -4.03 6.35
N ASP A 99 16.55 -3.19 7.22
CA ASP A 99 17.33 -2.40 8.19
C ASP A 99 18.04 -3.30 9.20
N LEU A 100 17.33 -4.26 9.78
CA LEU A 100 17.92 -5.21 10.74
C LEU A 100 19.08 -6.00 10.13
N LEU A 101 18.95 -6.43 8.88
CA LEU A 101 20.02 -7.14 8.18
C LEU A 101 21.22 -6.24 7.87
N ALA A 102 21.02 -4.94 7.67
CA ALA A 102 22.10 -3.99 7.43
C ALA A 102 23.02 -3.86 8.65
N ASP A 103 22.49 -3.98 9.87
CA ASP A 103 23.28 -3.94 11.12
C ASP A 103 24.36 -5.03 11.14
N SER A 104 24.06 -6.21 10.57
CA SER A 104 25.00 -7.33 10.43
C SER A 104 25.75 -7.34 9.09
N ASN A 105 25.51 -6.34 8.22
CA ASN A 105 26.08 -6.23 6.87
C ASN A 105 26.81 -4.88 6.67
N GLY A 106 27.47 -4.37 7.72
CA GLY A 106 28.26 -3.14 7.65
C GLY A 106 27.47 -1.88 7.30
N GLY A 107 26.18 -1.83 7.64
CA GLY A 107 25.25 -0.76 7.28
C GLY A 107 24.73 -0.82 5.84
N VAL A 108 25.09 -1.86 5.08
CA VAL A 108 24.61 -2.03 3.70
C VAL A 108 23.24 -2.69 3.70
N ILE A 109 22.23 -1.91 3.32
CA ILE A 109 20.84 -2.38 3.17
C ILE A 109 20.75 -3.39 2.02
N PRO A 110 20.32 -4.64 2.27
CA PRO A 110 20.15 -5.62 1.22
C PRO A 110 19.06 -5.18 0.24
N ARG A 111 19.32 -5.42 -1.05
CA ARG A 111 18.39 -5.21 -2.15
C ARG A 111 18.21 -6.56 -2.84
N GLY A 112 16.96 -7.01 -2.94
CA GLY A 112 16.61 -8.21 -3.71
C GLY A 112 16.75 -7.99 -5.20
#